data_AF-A0A7J0DJ38-F1
#
_entry.id   AF-A0A7J0DJ38-F1
#
_cell.length_a   1.000
_cell.length_b   1.000
_cell.length_c   1.000
_cell.angle_alpha   90.00
_cell.angle_beta   90.00
_cell.angle_gamma   90.00
#
_symmetry.space_group_name_H-M   'P 1'
#
loop_
_entity.id
_entity.type
_entity.pdbx_description
1 polymer ?
#
loop_
_entity_poly.entity_id
_entity_poly.type
_entity_poly.pdbx_seq_one_letter_code
_entity_poly.pdbx_strand_id
1 'polypeptide(L)'
;MRLTLLWLVLLAWAYLVSPSEATTPLQVLPDNIFILAGQSNMAGRGGVTHKMRDGTIPLECQPSPSILRLNADLAWEVAHEPLHADIDVNRTCGVGPGLAFANAVLDKEPGFGVVGLVPCAIGGTRIRDWARGSRLYNELVRRAETAREVDGGRIRAILWYQGESDTVSREDAELYKQRLEKFISNLRADLQSPTLLIFQVALASGQGRYIEQVREAQLGINLPNVITIDAKGLPLQPDGLHLTAEGAGSEERNEEGAKEIKEETVDFRSPAGHENEPPKREKVEVIHRTDEDEDPGILAHAAATARNAIRCARHADASSKIGNSGK
;
A
#
# COMPACT_ATOMS: atom_id res chain seq x y z
N MET A 1 -10.07 55.40 -49.97
CA MET A 1 -11.12 54.35 -49.91
C MET A 1 -10.61 52.91 -50.03
N ARG A 2 -9.56 52.59 -50.81
CA ARG A 2 -9.10 51.19 -50.97
C ARG A 2 -8.31 50.63 -49.77
N LEU A 3 -7.60 51.47 -49.01
CA LEU A 3 -6.78 51.03 -47.87
C LEU A 3 -7.64 50.71 -46.63
N THR A 4 -8.73 51.44 -46.41
CA THR A 4 -9.63 51.26 -45.27
C THR A 4 -10.50 50.00 -45.37
N LEU A 5 -10.81 49.56 -46.60
CA LEU A 5 -11.54 48.31 -46.82
C LEU A 5 -10.70 47.07 -46.47
N LEU A 6 -9.38 47.13 -46.72
CA LEU A 6 -8.45 46.03 -46.44
C LEU A 6 -8.31 45.76 -44.94
N TRP A 7 -8.26 46.83 -44.14
CA TRP A 7 -8.20 46.74 -42.67
C TRP A 7 -9.49 46.18 -42.06
N LEU A 8 -10.65 46.53 -42.60
CA LEU A 8 -11.94 45.99 -42.15
C LEU A 8 -12.08 44.49 -42.48
N VAL A 9 -11.55 44.04 -43.62
CA VAL A 9 -11.55 42.62 -44.01
C VAL A 9 -10.59 41.79 -43.14
N LEU A 10 -9.42 42.34 -42.80
CA LEU A 10 -8.45 41.68 -41.91
C LEU A 10 -8.95 41.59 -40.46
N LEU A 11 -9.63 42.62 -39.96
CA LEU A 11 -10.29 42.59 -38.65
C LEU A 11 -11.44 41.57 -38.62
N ALA A 12 -12.23 41.46 -39.70
CA ALA A 12 -13.29 40.46 -39.79
C ALA A 12 -12.74 39.01 -39.80
N TRP A 13 -11.59 38.78 -40.46
CA TRP A 13 -10.92 37.47 -40.44
C TRP A 13 -10.37 37.10 -39.06
N ALA A 14 -9.85 38.06 -38.29
CA ALA A 14 -9.38 37.82 -36.92
C ALA A 14 -10.52 37.46 -35.95
N TYR A 15 -11.75 37.90 -36.22
CA TYR A 15 -12.94 37.53 -35.44
C TYR A 15 -13.60 36.20 -35.87
N LEU A 16 -13.33 35.72 -37.10
CA LEU A 16 -13.87 34.46 -37.63
C LEU A 16 -12.98 33.26 -37.32
N VAL A 17 -11.71 33.47 -36.98
CA VAL A 17 -10.84 32.43 -36.43
C VAL A 17 -11.02 32.43 -34.91
N SER A 18 -12.12 31.86 -34.45
CA SER A 18 -12.20 31.43 -33.05
C SER A 18 -11.06 30.43 -32.82
N PRO A 19 -10.23 30.59 -31.78
CA PRO A 19 -9.36 29.50 -31.38
C PRO A 19 -10.26 28.30 -31.14
N SER A 20 -10.02 27.19 -31.85
CA SER A 20 -10.60 25.91 -31.45
C SER A 20 -10.23 25.75 -29.99
N GLU A 21 -11.22 25.78 -29.09
CA GLU A 21 -10.99 25.32 -27.73
C GLU A 21 -10.46 23.90 -27.88
N ALA A 22 -9.15 23.75 -27.66
CA ALA A 22 -8.58 22.43 -27.53
C ALA A 22 -9.36 21.82 -26.37
N THR A 23 -10.20 20.85 -26.67
CA THR A 23 -10.90 20.07 -25.66
C THR A 23 -9.80 19.36 -24.90
N THR A 24 -9.34 19.97 -23.81
CA THR A 24 -8.41 19.33 -22.89
C THR A 24 -9.07 18.00 -22.54
N PRO A 25 -8.44 16.84 -22.81
CA PRO A 25 -9.03 15.57 -22.47
C PRO A 25 -9.43 15.64 -21.00
N LEU A 26 -10.66 15.25 -20.67
CA LEU A 26 -11.13 15.22 -19.29
C LEU A 26 -10.09 14.42 -18.48
N GLN A 27 -9.34 15.10 -17.61
CA GLN A 27 -8.29 14.45 -16.85
C GLN A 27 -8.97 13.46 -15.92
N VAL A 28 -8.71 12.17 -16.13
CA VAL A 28 -9.21 11.12 -15.24
C VAL A 28 -8.49 11.31 -13.91
N LEU A 29 -9.27 11.52 -12.85
CA LEU A 29 -8.78 11.78 -11.50
C LEU A 29 -9.25 10.66 -10.57
N PRO A 30 -8.53 10.38 -9.47
CA PRO A 30 -8.86 9.26 -8.60
C PRO A 30 -10.03 9.56 -7.66
N ASP A 31 -10.96 8.62 -7.56
CA ASP A 31 -12.07 8.66 -6.60
C ASP A 31 -11.66 8.00 -5.26
N ASN A 32 -10.77 7.00 -5.33
CA ASN A 32 -10.39 6.15 -4.19
C ASN A 32 -8.89 6.17 -3.96
N ILE A 33 -8.46 6.82 -2.89
CA ILE A 33 -7.07 7.13 -2.63
C ILE A 33 -6.52 6.21 -1.53
N PHE A 34 -5.35 5.63 -1.78
CA PHE A 34 -4.59 4.83 -0.82
C PHE A 34 -3.20 5.40 -0.61
N ILE A 35 -2.85 5.61 0.65
CA ILE A 35 -1.53 6.12 1.02
C ILE A 35 -0.59 4.94 1.27
N LEU A 36 0.57 4.94 0.61
CA LEU A 36 1.59 3.89 0.72
C LEU A 36 2.76 4.42 1.54
N ALA A 37 2.85 4.05 2.82
CA ALA A 37 3.81 4.60 3.77
C ALA A 37 4.60 3.51 4.52
N GLY A 38 5.76 3.91 5.02
CA GLY A 38 6.66 3.02 5.76
C GLY A 38 8.08 3.08 5.22
N GLN A 39 8.74 1.93 5.11
CA GLN A 39 10.15 1.86 4.66
C GLN A 39 10.34 1.07 3.37
N SER A 40 11.55 0.50 3.16
CA SER A 40 11.98 -0.08 1.89
C SER A 40 11.08 -1.20 1.35
N ASN A 41 10.46 -2.03 2.20
CA ASN A 41 9.53 -3.06 1.73
C ASN A 41 8.18 -2.49 1.26
N MET A 42 7.74 -1.34 1.76
CA MET A 42 6.63 -0.57 1.15
C MET A 42 7.08 0.17 -0.11
N ALA A 43 8.24 0.83 -0.05
CA ALA A 43 8.80 1.59 -1.16
C ALA A 43 9.08 0.70 -2.39
N GLY A 44 9.32 -0.58 -2.13
CA GLY A 44 9.58 -1.60 -3.12
C GLY A 44 11.07 -1.83 -3.31
N ARG A 45 11.49 -3.09 -3.27
CA ARG A 45 12.84 -3.55 -3.58
C ARG A 45 12.84 -4.82 -4.42
N GLY A 46 11.68 -5.40 -4.73
CA GLY A 46 11.60 -6.59 -5.56
C GLY A 46 12.31 -6.38 -6.90
N GLY A 47 13.10 -7.36 -7.33
CA GLY A 47 13.89 -7.28 -8.55
C GLY A 47 15.14 -6.39 -8.47
N VAL A 48 15.51 -5.89 -7.28
CA VAL A 48 16.71 -5.04 -7.10
C VAL A 48 17.86 -5.84 -6.51
N THR A 49 18.85 -6.16 -7.34
CA THR A 49 20.09 -6.84 -6.91
C THR A 49 21.29 -5.94 -7.20
N HIS A 50 22.23 -5.81 -6.26
CA HIS A 50 23.42 -4.95 -6.40
C HIS A 50 23.11 -3.50 -6.84
N LYS A 51 22.00 -2.93 -6.35
CA LYS A 51 21.48 -1.58 -6.70
C LYS A 51 21.02 -1.43 -8.16
N MET A 52 20.90 -2.52 -8.91
CA MET A 52 20.35 -2.55 -10.25
C MET A 52 19.01 -3.29 -10.27
N ARG A 53 18.06 -2.78 -11.05
CA ARG A 53 16.79 -3.46 -11.32
C ARG A 53 17.01 -4.50 -12.41
N ASP A 54 16.41 -5.66 -12.26
CA ASP A 54 16.33 -6.68 -13.31
C ASP A 54 15.31 -6.31 -14.41
N GLY A 55 14.37 -5.41 -14.09
CA GLY A 55 13.31 -4.96 -15.01
C GLY A 55 12.09 -5.88 -15.02
N THR A 56 12.04 -6.91 -14.17
CA THR A 56 10.94 -7.86 -14.10
C THR A 56 9.75 -7.24 -13.38
N ILE A 57 8.61 -7.15 -14.06
CA ILE A 57 7.34 -6.69 -13.48
C ILE A 57 6.35 -7.86 -13.50
N PRO A 58 5.89 -8.35 -12.32
CA PRO A 58 4.86 -9.38 -12.24
C PRO A 58 3.56 -8.99 -12.95
N LEU A 59 2.75 -9.98 -13.33
CA LEU A 59 1.49 -9.75 -14.04
C LEU A 59 0.50 -8.93 -13.20
N GLU A 60 0.52 -9.16 -11.89
CA GLU A 60 -0.32 -8.51 -10.89
C GLU A 60 0.08 -7.04 -10.68
N CYS A 61 1.29 -6.67 -11.11
CA CYS A 61 1.82 -5.30 -11.01
C CYS A 61 1.72 -4.53 -12.33
N GLN A 62 0.99 -5.03 -13.34
CA GLN A 62 0.85 -4.34 -14.61
C GLN A 62 0.10 -3.01 -14.46
N PRO A 63 0.46 -1.98 -15.22
CA PRO A 63 -0.20 -0.68 -15.18
C PRO A 63 -1.62 -0.76 -15.74
N SER A 64 -2.50 0.10 -15.24
CA SER A 64 -3.88 0.25 -15.71
C SER A 64 -4.24 1.73 -15.80
N PRO A 65 -4.96 2.19 -16.84
CA PRO A 65 -5.46 3.56 -16.92
C PRO A 65 -6.37 3.97 -15.74
N SER A 66 -6.93 2.99 -15.02
CA SER A 66 -7.76 3.19 -13.83
C SER A 66 -6.96 3.22 -12.52
N ILE A 67 -5.63 3.12 -12.58
CA ILE A 67 -4.74 3.20 -11.42
C ILE A 67 -3.75 4.34 -11.65
N LEU A 68 -3.86 5.36 -10.82
CA LEU A 68 -3.04 6.56 -10.87
C LEU A 68 -2.06 6.61 -9.70
N ARG A 69 -0.98 7.34 -9.88
CA ARG A 69 0.05 7.61 -8.88
C ARG A 69 0.22 9.11 -8.72
N LEU A 70 0.30 9.60 -7.49
CA LEU A 70 0.71 10.98 -7.22
C LEU A 70 2.24 11.06 -7.24
N ASN A 71 2.82 11.74 -8.22
CA ASN A 71 4.27 11.85 -8.35
C ASN A 71 4.89 12.87 -7.38
N ALA A 72 6.22 13.05 -7.42
CA ALA A 72 6.92 14.00 -6.55
C ALA A 72 6.52 15.46 -6.79
N ASP A 73 6.12 15.80 -8.01
CA ASP A 73 5.64 17.13 -8.41
C ASP A 73 4.15 17.35 -8.06
N LEU A 74 3.54 16.40 -7.34
CA LEU A 74 2.12 16.40 -6.97
C LEU A 74 1.16 16.35 -8.17
N ALA A 75 1.59 15.76 -9.28
CA ALA A 75 0.74 15.48 -10.43
C ALA A 75 0.31 14.01 -10.44
N TRP A 76 -0.94 13.77 -10.87
CA TRP A 76 -1.45 12.43 -11.12
C TRP A 76 -1.00 11.92 -12.48
N GLU A 77 -0.45 10.72 -12.50
CA GLU A 77 -0.03 10.00 -13.71
C GLU A 77 -0.47 8.54 -13.62
N VAL A 78 -0.48 7.81 -14.75
CA VAL A 78 -0.73 6.36 -14.72
C VAL A 78 0.34 5.69 -13.86
N ALA A 79 -0.07 4.81 -12.96
CA ALA A 79 0.83 4.14 -12.04
C ALA A 79 1.69 3.10 -12.76
N HIS A 80 3.01 3.23 -12.63
CA HIS A 80 4.00 2.24 -13.07
C HIS A 80 4.96 1.93 -11.92
N GLU A 81 5.39 0.68 -11.81
CA GLU A 81 6.52 0.37 -10.94
C GLU A 81 7.83 0.97 -11.50
N PRO A 82 8.78 1.35 -10.63
CA PRO A 82 8.65 1.47 -9.18
C PRO A 82 7.92 2.72 -8.69
N LEU A 83 6.87 2.52 -7.89
CA LEU A 83 5.99 3.61 -7.43
C LEU A 83 6.68 4.72 -6.62
N HIS A 84 7.81 4.39 -5.98
CA HIS A 84 8.56 5.32 -5.12
C HIS A 84 9.85 5.84 -5.77
N ALA A 85 10.03 5.71 -7.09
CA ALA A 85 11.29 6.07 -7.76
C ALA A 85 11.71 7.54 -7.58
N ASP A 86 10.76 8.47 -7.55
CA ASP A 86 10.94 9.91 -7.33
C ASP A 86 10.65 10.35 -5.87
N ILE A 87 10.29 9.39 -4.99
CA ILE A 87 9.97 9.63 -3.58
C ILE A 87 11.14 9.19 -2.68
N ASP A 88 11.59 7.94 -2.81
CA ASP A 88 12.73 7.38 -2.06
C ASP A 88 14.04 7.53 -2.86
N VAL A 89 14.32 8.76 -3.28
CA VAL A 89 15.36 9.13 -4.27
C VAL A 89 16.79 8.70 -3.93
N ASN A 90 17.07 8.39 -2.66
CA ASN A 90 18.40 7.97 -2.20
C ASN A 90 18.63 6.46 -2.32
N ARG A 91 17.66 5.72 -2.89
CA ARG A 91 17.67 4.26 -2.98
C ARG A 91 17.17 3.83 -4.36
N THR A 92 17.73 2.74 -4.87
CA THR A 92 17.15 2.05 -6.03
C THR A 92 15.86 1.38 -5.58
N CYS A 93 14.70 1.93 -5.95
CA CYS A 93 13.41 1.28 -5.70
C CYS A 93 13.21 0.08 -6.64
N GLY A 94 12.36 -0.86 -6.30
CA GLY A 94 11.95 -1.99 -7.14
C GLY A 94 10.44 -2.16 -7.06
N VAL A 95 9.96 -3.37 -7.34
CA VAL A 95 8.54 -3.69 -7.14
C VAL A 95 8.20 -3.62 -5.64
N GLY A 96 7.09 -2.95 -5.33
CA GLY A 96 6.46 -2.93 -4.01
C GLY A 96 5.04 -3.50 -4.06
N PRO A 97 4.27 -3.44 -2.96
CA PRO A 97 2.93 -4.04 -2.91
C PRO A 97 1.84 -3.19 -3.57
N GLY A 98 2.13 -1.94 -3.94
CA GLY A 98 1.10 -0.94 -4.28
C GLY A 98 0.29 -1.26 -5.53
N LEU A 99 0.94 -1.62 -6.65
CA LEU A 99 0.24 -1.94 -7.89
C LEU A 99 -0.52 -3.28 -7.82
N ALA A 100 0.10 -4.29 -7.20
CA ALA A 100 -0.58 -5.57 -6.93
C ALA A 100 -1.84 -5.39 -6.08
N PHE A 101 -1.75 -4.56 -5.04
CA PHE A 101 -2.90 -4.18 -4.22
C PHE A 101 -4.00 -3.50 -5.05
N ALA A 102 -3.64 -2.48 -5.84
CA ALA A 102 -4.60 -1.71 -6.62
C ALA A 102 -5.30 -2.56 -7.70
N ASN A 103 -4.56 -3.37 -8.44
CA ASN A 103 -5.14 -4.29 -9.42
C ASN A 103 -6.09 -5.29 -8.75
N ALA A 104 -5.67 -5.90 -7.64
CA ALA A 104 -6.53 -6.86 -6.94
C ALA A 104 -7.78 -6.21 -6.30
N VAL A 105 -7.76 -4.90 -6.00
CA VAL A 105 -8.98 -4.16 -5.60
C VAL A 105 -9.93 -4.05 -6.80
N LEU A 106 -9.43 -3.62 -7.96
CA LEU A 106 -10.24 -3.47 -9.18
C LEU A 106 -10.75 -4.80 -9.74
N ASP A 107 -9.96 -5.86 -9.66
CA ASP A 107 -10.36 -7.20 -10.09
C ASP A 107 -11.50 -7.74 -9.22
N LYS A 108 -11.46 -7.41 -7.93
CA LYS A 108 -12.48 -7.86 -6.97
C LYS A 108 -13.75 -7.03 -7.05
N GLU A 109 -13.61 -5.73 -7.29
CA GLU A 109 -14.70 -4.76 -7.37
C GLU A 109 -14.58 -3.90 -8.65
N PRO A 110 -15.03 -4.39 -9.81
CA PRO A 110 -14.90 -3.67 -11.09
C PRO A 110 -15.59 -2.30 -11.11
N GLY A 111 -16.56 -2.07 -10.23
CA GLY A 111 -17.28 -0.81 -10.05
C GLY A 111 -16.61 0.17 -9.08
N PHE A 112 -15.42 -0.16 -8.55
CA PHE A 112 -14.80 0.62 -7.48
C PHE A 112 -14.46 2.06 -7.90
N GLY A 113 -14.19 2.30 -9.19
CA GLY A 113 -13.80 3.60 -9.73
C GLY A 113 -12.28 3.72 -9.93
N VAL A 114 -11.78 4.94 -10.05
CA VAL A 114 -10.35 5.18 -10.28
C VAL A 114 -9.59 5.12 -8.96
N VAL A 115 -8.53 4.31 -8.93
CA VAL A 115 -7.66 4.14 -7.76
C VAL A 115 -6.49 5.13 -7.84
N GLY A 116 -6.26 5.90 -6.78
CA GLY A 116 -5.10 6.77 -6.63
C GLY A 116 -4.13 6.23 -5.58
N LEU A 117 -2.87 6.06 -5.95
CA LEU A 117 -1.79 5.65 -5.07
C LEU A 117 -0.94 6.86 -4.68
N VAL A 118 -0.76 7.08 -3.38
CA VAL A 118 0.04 8.18 -2.83
C VAL A 118 1.30 7.58 -2.18
N PRO A 119 2.41 7.42 -2.94
CA PRO A 119 3.66 6.90 -2.42
C PRO A 119 4.32 7.89 -1.46
N CYS A 120 4.66 7.41 -0.26
CA CYS A 120 5.28 8.20 0.82
C CYS A 120 6.44 7.47 1.51
N ALA A 121 6.63 6.16 1.29
CA ALA A 121 7.60 5.36 2.02
C ALA A 121 9.06 5.75 1.72
N ILE A 122 9.93 5.67 2.73
CA ILE A 122 11.36 6.03 2.65
C ILE A 122 12.24 4.94 3.28
N GLY A 123 13.23 4.46 2.54
CA GLY A 123 14.05 3.33 2.95
C GLY A 123 14.94 3.59 4.17
N GLY A 124 14.95 2.65 5.13
CA GLY A 124 15.86 2.65 6.27
C GLY A 124 15.44 3.52 7.46
N THR A 125 14.22 4.06 7.44
CA THR A 125 13.69 4.89 8.51
C THR A 125 13.14 4.07 9.68
N ARG A 126 13.31 4.58 10.90
CA ARG A 126 12.68 4.05 12.11
C ARG A 126 11.34 4.73 12.36
N ILE A 127 10.49 4.14 13.19
CA ILE A 127 9.17 4.73 13.48
C ILE A 127 9.27 6.11 14.18
N ARG A 128 10.37 6.36 14.91
CA ARG A 128 10.63 7.68 15.50
C ARG A 128 10.87 8.78 14.45
N ASP A 129 11.35 8.41 13.27
CA ASP A 129 11.55 9.34 12.14
C ASP A 129 10.22 9.73 11.50
N TRP A 130 9.12 9.05 11.87
CA TRP A 130 7.73 9.28 11.48
C TRP A 130 6.90 9.94 12.59
N ALA A 131 7.52 10.46 13.65
CA ALA A 131 6.81 11.19 14.69
C ALA A 131 6.15 12.47 14.12
N ARG A 132 4.99 12.86 14.65
CA ARG A 132 4.29 14.10 14.25
C ARG A 132 5.23 15.30 14.35
N GLY A 133 5.26 16.13 13.30
CA GLY A 133 6.17 17.26 13.16
C GLY A 133 7.54 16.93 12.54
N SER A 134 7.88 15.64 12.37
CA SER A 134 9.05 15.24 11.60
C SER A 134 8.87 15.51 10.11
N ARG A 135 9.98 15.58 9.37
CA ARG A 135 9.97 15.79 7.92
C ARG A 135 9.15 14.73 7.18
N LEU A 136 9.30 13.45 7.55
CA LEU A 136 8.62 12.35 6.87
C LEU A 136 7.11 12.35 7.13
N TYR A 137 6.72 12.57 8.39
CA TYR A 137 5.33 12.68 8.76
C TYR A 137 4.65 13.86 8.06
N ASN A 138 5.28 15.04 8.09
CA ASN A 138 4.71 16.23 7.48
C ASN A 138 4.58 16.09 5.95
N GLU A 139 5.53 15.43 5.29
CA GLU A 139 5.43 15.16 3.85
C GLU A 139 4.31 14.17 3.55
N LEU A 140 4.14 13.12 4.35
CA LEU A 140 3.02 12.19 4.21
C LEU A 140 1.68 12.92 4.32
N VAL A 141 1.50 13.74 5.37
CA VAL A 141 0.26 14.51 5.57
C VAL A 141 0.05 15.48 4.41
N ARG A 142 1.08 16.21 3.98
CA ARG A 142 0.99 17.12 2.83
C ARG A 142 0.51 16.40 1.57
N ARG A 143 1.13 15.26 1.23
CA ARG A 143 0.77 14.49 0.03
C ARG A 143 -0.63 13.90 0.11
N ALA A 144 -1.03 13.44 1.30
CA ALA A 144 -2.38 12.95 1.55
C ALA A 144 -3.43 14.05 1.38
N GLU A 145 -3.17 15.24 1.91
CA GLU A 145 -4.05 16.40 1.77
C GLU A 145 -4.16 16.86 0.32
N THR A 146 -3.03 16.97 -0.41
CA THR A 146 -3.06 17.28 -1.85
C THR A 146 -3.83 16.24 -2.64
N ALA A 147 -3.70 14.96 -2.31
CA ALA A 147 -4.47 13.91 -2.98
C ALA A 147 -5.99 14.09 -2.76
N ARG A 148 -6.40 14.57 -1.57
CA ARG A 148 -7.80 14.82 -1.21
C ARG A 148 -8.39 16.08 -1.85
N GLU A 149 -7.57 17.01 -2.36
CA GLU A 149 -8.05 18.23 -3.05
C GLU A 149 -8.70 17.96 -4.42
N VAL A 150 -8.52 16.74 -4.94
CA VAL A 150 -9.21 16.26 -6.14
C VAL A 150 -10.72 16.18 -5.87
N ASP A 151 -11.53 16.73 -6.78
CA ASP A 151 -12.99 16.66 -6.68
C ASP A 151 -13.47 15.20 -6.63
N GLY A 152 -14.22 14.85 -5.60
CA GLY A 152 -14.68 13.48 -5.34
C GLY A 152 -13.67 12.50 -4.73
N GLY A 153 -12.39 12.89 -4.58
CA GLY A 153 -11.33 12.04 -4.06
C GLY A 153 -11.50 11.70 -2.57
N ARG A 154 -11.50 10.41 -2.22
CA ARG A 154 -11.63 9.93 -0.83
C ARG A 154 -10.44 9.08 -0.43
N ILE A 155 -9.78 9.44 0.69
CA ILE A 155 -8.75 8.58 1.29
C ILE A 155 -9.45 7.38 1.93
N ARG A 156 -9.27 6.19 1.32
CA ARG A 156 -9.89 4.95 1.75
C ARG A 156 -9.10 4.25 2.85
N ALA A 157 -7.77 4.20 2.70
CA ALA A 157 -6.91 3.56 3.69
C ALA A 157 -5.45 4.03 3.59
N ILE A 158 -4.70 3.71 4.63
CA ILE A 158 -3.23 3.77 4.63
C ILE A 158 -2.68 2.35 4.69
N LEU A 159 -1.77 2.03 3.78
CA LEU A 159 -0.95 0.82 3.83
C LEU A 159 0.38 1.21 4.48
N TRP A 160 0.69 0.58 5.61
CA TRP A 160 1.85 0.85 6.45
C TRP A 160 2.71 -0.40 6.58
N TYR A 161 3.89 -0.40 5.95
CA TYR A 161 4.87 -1.47 6.13
C TYR A 161 6.21 -0.89 6.58
N GLN A 162 6.45 -0.99 7.89
CA GLN A 162 7.64 -0.47 8.54
C GLN A 162 7.98 -1.24 9.80
N GLY A 163 9.26 -1.24 10.18
CA GLY A 163 9.72 -1.66 11.51
C GLY A 163 11.08 -2.34 11.49
N GLU A 164 11.60 -2.73 10.32
CA GLU A 164 12.83 -3.49 10.20
C GLU A 164 14.02 -2.73 10.79
N SER A 165 14.05 -1.40 10.66
CA SER A 165 15.10 -0.56 11.28
C SER A 165 14.98 -0.45 12.81
N ASP A 166 13.79 -0.62 13.37
CA ASP A 166 13.55 -0.59 14.83
C ASP A 166 13.97 -1.90 15.51
N THR A 167 14.23 -2.96 14.74
CA THR A 167 14.72 -4.25 15.26
C THR A 167 16.20 -4.25 15.70
N VAL A 168 16.93 -3.15 15.44
CA VAL A 168 18.36 -3.02 15.73
C VAL A 168 18.64 -2.76 17.20
N SER A 169 17.92 -1.81 17.80
CA SER A 169 18.13 -1.41 19.18
C SER A 169 17.01 -1.95 20.07
N ARG A 170 17.36 -2.33 21.30
CA ARG A 170 16.38 -2.81 22.28
C ARG A 170 15.34 -1.74 22.60
N GLU A 171 15.81 -0.50 22.77
CA GLU A 171 14.98 0.64 23.10
C GLU A 171 13.95 0.93 22.00
N ASP A 172 14.36 0.92 20.72
CA ASP A 172 13.43 1.16 19.62
C ASP A 172 12.38 0.04 19.51
N ALA A 173 12.79 -1.21 19.71
CA ALA A 173 11.88 -2.35 19.71
C ALA A 173 10.86 -2.29 20.88
N GLU A 174 11.33 -2.00 22.10
CA GLU A 174 10.47 -1.87 23.30
C GLU A 174 9.47 -0.70 23.16
N LEU A 175 9.88 0.40 22.52
CA LEU A 175 9.02 1.58 22.32
C LEU A 175 8.17 1.52 21.05
N TYR A 176 8.31 0.47 20.23
CA TYR A 176 7.70 0.40 18.90
C TYR A 176 6.16 0.53 18.97
N LYS A 177 5.51 -0.27 19.83
CA LYS A 177 4.05 -0.30 19.97
C LYS A 177 3.48 1.09 20.27
N GLN A 178 4.02 1.74 21.30
CA GLN A 178 3.58 3.07 21.73
C GLN A 178 3.76 4.11 20.61
N ARG A 179 4.89 4.06 19.90
CA ARG A 179 5.16 4.98 18.80
C ARG A 179 4.23 4.74 17.61
N LEU A 180 3.87 3.48 17.32
CA LEU A 180 2.93 3.12 16.27
C LEU A 180 1.51 3.58 16.58
N GLU A 181 1.02 3.33 17.80
CA GLU A 181 -0.30 3.81 18.23
C GLU A 181 -0.38 5.34 18.16
N LYS A 182 0.69 6.02 18.60
CA LYS A 182 0.79 7.47 18.52
C LYS A 182 0.84 7.97 17.07
N PHE A 183 1.57 7.30 16.19
CA PHE A 183 1.61 7.61 14.76
C PHE A 183 0.22 7.51 14.12
N ILE A 184 -0.49 6.41 14.35
CA ILE A 184 -1.85 6.19 13.83
C ILE A 184 -2.83 7.24 14.37
N SER A 185 -2.81 7.50 15.68
CA SER A 185 -3.68 8.50 16.30
C SER A 185 -3.41 9.91 15.76
N ASN A 186 -2.14 10.28 15.55
CA ASN A 186 -1.80 11.57 14.99
C ASN A 186 -2.26 11.70 13.54
N LEU A 187 -2.06 10.66 12.71
CA LEU A 187 -2.50 10.68 11.32
C LEU A 187 -4.01 10.86 11.20
N ARG A 188 -4.78 10.11 11.98
CA ARG A 188 -6.25 10.24 12.02
C ARG A 188 -6.69 11.65 12.41
N ALA A 189 -6.01 12.26 13.38
CA ALA A 189 -6.31 13.62 13.81
C ALA A 189 -5.96 14.65 12.74
N ASP A 190 -4.76 14.58 12.16
CA ASP A 190 -4.28 15.56 11.17
C ASP A 190 -5.00 15.44 9.83
N LEU A 191 -5.41 14.23 9.42
CA LEU A 191 -6.24 13.99 8.23
C LEU A 191 -7.74 14.14 8.51
N GLN A 192 -8.12 14.45 9.76
CA GLN A 192 -9.51 14.62 10.20
C GLN A 192 -10.40 13.40 9.88
N SER A 193 -9.83 12.19 9.98
CA SER A 193 -10.50 10.93 9.69
C SER A 193 -10.33 9.97 10.87
N PRO A 194 -11.18 10.07 11.91
CA PRO A 194 -11.05 9.29 13.14
C PRO A 194 -11.22 7.77 12.94
N THR A 195 -11.91 7.37 11.87
CA THR A 195 -12.18 5.98 11.49
C THR A 195 -11.29 5.50 10.35
N LEU A 196 -10.29 6.29 9.91
CA LEU A 196 -9.42 5.93 8.78
C LEU A 196 -8.85 4.52 8.93
N LEU A 197 -9.09 3.70 7.91
CA LEU A 197 -8.60 2.33 7.85
C LEU A 197 -7.07 2.31 7.69
N ILE A 198 -6.40 1.54 8.53
CA ILE A 198 -4.96 1.30 8.44
C ILE A 198 -4.71 -0.19 8.24
N PHE A 199 -4.07 -0.54 7.12
CA PHE A 199 -3.45 -1.85 6.92
C PHE A 199 -2.00 -1.76 7.35
N GLN A 200 -1.64 -2.35 8.49
CA GLN A 200 -0.24 -2.48 8.88
C GLN A 200 0.30 -3.88 8.59
N VAL A 201 1.62 -4.00 8.43
CA VAL A 201 2.28 -5.27 8.12
C VAL A 201 3.20 -5.70 9.25
N ALA A 202 2.95 -6.88 9.83
CA ALA A 202 3.86 -7.53 10.76
C ALA A 202 5.06 -8.11 9.98
N LEU A 203 6.28 -7.75 10.39
CA LEU A 203 7.48 -7.89 9.56
C LEU A 203 7.79 -9.33 9.10
N ALA A 204 8.16 -9.52 7.84
CA ALA A 204 8.76 -10.77 7.35
C ALA A 204 10.20 -10.99 7.87
N SER A 205 10.94 -9.89 8.05
CA SER A 205 12.39 -9.83 8.25
C SER A 205 12.76 -8.62 9.12
N GLY A 206 14.04 -8.45 9.45
CA GLY A 206 14.51 -7.30 10.22
C GLY A 206 16.02 -7.09 10.11
N GLN A 207 16.49 -5.88 10.42
CA GLN A 207 17.91 -5.52 10.35
C GLN A 207 18.70 -5.93 11.60
N GLY A 208 18.02 -6.26 12.70
CA GLY A 208 18.64 -6.59 13.98
C GLY A 208 17.93 -7.71 14.71
N ARG A 209 18.40 -7.98 15.94
CA ARG A 209 18.01 -9.16 16.71
C ARG A 209 16.63 -9.09 17.38
N TYR A 210 15.97 -7.93 17.35
CA TYR A 210 14.71 -7.69 18.06
C TYR A 210 13.47 -7.82 17.17
N ILE A 211 13.55 -8.64 16.11
CA ILE A 211 12.45 -8.84 15.14
C ILE A 211 11.16 -9.29 15.84
N GLU A 212 11.25 -10.31 16.69
CA GLU A 212 10.05 -10.85 17.35
C GLU A 212 9.42 -9.83 18.31
N GLN A 213 10.19 -8.96 18.96
CA GLN A 213 9.63 -7.88 19.80
C GLN A 213 8.85 -6.85 18.97
N VAL A 214 9.38 -6.43 17.83
CA VAL A 214 8.67 -5.51 16.92
C VAL A 214 7.43 -6.18 16.33
N ARG A 215 7.51 -7.47 15.98
CA ARG A 215 6.36 -8.23 15.49
C ARG A 215 5.28 -8.42 16.55
N GLU A 216 5.64 -8.75 17.78
CA GLU A 216 4.71 -8.82 18.91
C GLU A 216 4.01 -7.48 19.13
N ALA A 217 4.73 -6.36 19.01
CA ALA A 217 4.14 -5.04 19.06
C ALA A 217 3.12 -4.79 17.93
N GLN A 218 3.44 -5.18 16.69
CA GLN A 218 2.56 -5.02 15.51
C GLN A 218 1.30 -5.90 15.61
N LEU A 219 1.47 -7.18 15.95
CA LEU A 219 0.38 -8.15 16.10
C LEU A 219 -0.50 -7.82 17.32
N GLY A 220 0.08 -7.22 18.36
CA GLY A 220 -0.62 -6.82 19.58
C GLY A 220 -1.28 -5.44 19.55
N ILE A 221 -1.31 -4.76 18.39
CA ILE A 221 -2.06 -3.49 18.25
C ILE A 221 -3.56 -3.77 18.41
N ASN A 222 -4.20 -3.02 19.29
CA ASN A 222 -5.64 -3.11 19.54
C ASN A 222 -6.27 -1.71 19.38
N LEU A 223 -6.35 -1.25 18.13
CA LEU A 223 -6.98 0.01 17.76
C LEU A 223 -8.11 -0.27 16.77
N PRO A 224 -9.24 0.47 16.83
CA PRO A 224 -10.32 0.31 15.87
C PRO A 224 -9.83 0.63 14.46
N ASN A 225 -10.37 -0.05 13.45
CA ASN A 225 -10.03 0.11 12.02
C ASN A 225 -8.53 0.02 11.74
N VAL A 226 -7.82 -0.83 12.48
CA VAL A 226 -6.44 -1.23 12.18
C VAL A 226 -6.41 -2.73 11.95
N ILE A 227 -5.93 -3.14 10.78
CA ILE A 227 -5.83 -4.54 10.38
C ILE A 227 -4.36 -4.88 10.19
N THR A 228 -3.90 -5.91 10.89
CA THR A 228 -2.51 -6.39 10.80
C THR A 228 -2.39 -7.57 9.86
N ILE A 229 -1.50 -7.46 8.89
CA ILE A 229 -1.19 -8.48 7.89
C ILE A 229 0.15 -9.11 8.24
N ASP A 230 0.20 -10.44 8.38
CA ASP A 230 1.45 -11.12 8.72
C ASP A 230 2.25 -11.48 7.47
N ALA A 231 3.43 -10.88 7.33
CA ALA A 231 4.36 -11.14 6.23
C ALA A 231 5.37 -12.26 6.56
N LYS A 232 5.29 -12.90 7.73
CA LYS A 232 6.22 -13.97 8.12
C LYS A 232 6.18 -15.14 7.12
N GLY A 233 7.37 -15.53 6.67
CA GLY A 233 7.55 -16.67 5.76
C GLY A 233 7.44 -16.33 4.27
N LEU A 234 7.23 -15.07 3.92
CA LEU A 234 7.34 -14.62 2.53
C LEU A 234 8.80 -14.67 2.04
N PRO A 235 9.03 -14.92 0.75
CA PRO A 235 10.36 -15.04 0.19
C PRO A 235 11.10 -13.70 0.26
N LEU A 236 12.32 -13.80 0.73
CA LEU A 236 13.25 -12.69 0.79
C LEU A 236 14.24 -12.79 -0.37
N GLN A 237 14.72 -11.64 -0.79
CA GLN A 237 15.86 -11.53 -1.68
C GLN A 237 17.13 -12.07 -1.03
N PRO A 238 18.22 -12.27 -1.81
CA PRO A 238 19.48 -12.80 -1.27
C PRO A 238 20.08 -11.99 -0.11
N ASP A 239 19.65 -10.74 0.10
CA ASP A 239 20.08 -9.93 1.24
C ASP A 239 19.44 -10.32 2.58
N GLY A 240 18.44 -11.22 2.57
CA GLY A 240 17.73 -11.68 3.76
C GLY A 240 16.89 -10.59 4.45
N LEU A 241 16.65 -9.46 3.78
CA LEU A 241 15.96 -8.31 4.35
C LEU A 241 14.74 -7.90 3.52
N HIS A 242 14.86 -7.83 2.21
CA HIS A 242 13.79 -7.31 1.37
C HIS A 242 12.96 -8.42 0.72
N LEU A 243 11.67 -8.19 0.52
CA LEU A 243 10.80 -9.12 -0.23
C LEU A 243 11.21 -9.20 -1.71
N THR A 244 11.00 -10.37 -2.32
CA THR A 244 11.18 -10.57 -3.77
C THR A 244 10.03 -9.96 -4.58
N ALA A 245 10.22 -9.79 -5.90
CA ALA A 245 9.14 -9.35 -6.80
C ALA A 245 8.05 -10.42 -6.97
N GLU A 246 8.44 -11.69 -6.88
CA GLU A 246 7.52 -12.84 -6.97
C GLU A 246 6.60 -12.96 -5.75
N GLY A 247 6.80 -12.16 -4.69
CA GLY A 247 5.88 -11.97 -3.57
C GLY A 247 4.49 -11.39 -3.93
N ALA A 248 4.23 -11.15 -5.22
CA ALA A 248 3.02 -10.55 -5.74
C ALA A 248 2.18 -11.44 -6.68
N GLY A 249 2.53 -12.73 -6.92
CA GLY A 249 1.76 -13.54 -7.87
C GLY A 249 1.94 -15.06 -7.84
N SER A 250 0.90 -15.80 -7.41
CA SER A 250 0.30 -16.95 -8.14
C SER A 250 -0.82 -17.58 -7.31
N GLU A 251 -2.02 -17.71 -7.88
CA GLU A 251 -3.16 -18.42 -7.29
C GLU A 251 -2.86 -19.93 -7.11
N GLU A 252 -3.11 -20.48 -5.92
CA GLU A 252 -3.24 -21.93 -5.74
C GLU A 252 -4.56 -22.39 -6.38
N ARG A 253 -4.46 -23.17 -7.46
CA ARG A 253 -5.55 -24.01 -7.96
C ARG A 253 -5.24 -25.45 -7.54
N ASN A 254 -5.99 -25.97 -6.58
CA ASN A 254 -5.96 -27.37 -6.19
C ASN A 254 -6.53 -28.28 -7.31
N GLU A 255 -6.07 -29.53 -7.39
CA GLU A 255 -6.35 -30.50 -8.48
C GLU A 255 -7.84 -30.88 -8.64
N GLU A 256 -8.74 -30.35 -7.82
CA GLU A 256 -10.19 -30.66 -7.86
C GLU A 256 -11.11 -29.44 -8.06
N GLY A 257 -10.58 -28.23 -8.27
CA GLY A 257 -11.37 -27.08 -8.74
C GLY A 257 -12.44 -26.54 -7.79
N ALA A 258 -12.38 -26.84 -6.48
CA ALA A 258 -13.29 -26.30 -5.47
C ALA A 258 -12.60 -25.26 -4.56
N LYS A 259 -13.25 -24.10 -4.40
CA LYS A 259 -12.87 -23.03 -3.46
C LYS A 259 -13.28 -23.43 -2.04
N GLU A 260 -12.32 -23.70 -1.15
CA GLU A 260 -12.57 -23.89 0.28
C GLU A 260 -11.85 -22.78 1.07
N ILE A 261 -12.60 -21.85 1.65
CA ILE A 261 -12.07 -20.87 2.62
C ILE A 261 -12.22 -21.50 4.00
N LYS A 262 -11.13 -22.03 4.56
CA LYS A 262 -11.07 -22.37 5.99
C LYS A 262 -10.57 -21.14 6.75
N GLU A 263 -11.50 -20.38 7.34
CA GLU A 263 -11.18 -19.36 8.33
C GLU A 263 -10.77 -20.03 9.64
N GLU A 264 -9.50 -19.94 9.99
CA GLU A 264 -9.05 -20.07 11.37
C GLU A 264 -8.69 -18.68 11.90
N THR A 265 -9.66 -18.02 12.51
CA THR A 265 -9.45 -16.85 13.37
C THR A 265 -9.25 -17.33 14.80
N VAL A 266 -8.22 -16.81 15.46
CA VAL A 266 -7.93 -17.10 16.87
C VAL A 266 -8.03 -15.79 17.64
N ASP A 267 -9.09 -15.63 18.43
CA ASP A 267 -9.25 -14.52 19.37
C ASP A 267 -8.79 -14.98 20.77
N PHE A 268 -8.05 -14.12 21.45
CA PHE A 268 -7.52 -14.35 22.80
C PHE A 268 -8.17 -13.33 23.73
N ARG A 269 -9.20 -13.75 24.47
CA ARG A 269 -9.80 -12.93 25.52
C ARG A 269 -9.32 -13.38 26.89
N SER A 270 -8.96 -12.41 27.73
CA SER A 270 -8.87 -12.62 29.17
C SER A 270 -10.28 -12.53 29.78
N PRO A 271 -10.70 -13.47 30.63
CA PRO A 271 -11.99 -13.40 31.30
C PRO A 271 -12.09 -12.14 32.18
N ALA A 272 -13.24 -11.46 32.15
CA ALA A 272 -13.50 -10.35 33.05
C ALA A 272 -13.43 -10.83 34.51
N GLY A 273 -12.51 -10.25 35.29
CA GLY A 273 -12.30 -10.56 36.71
C GLY A 273 -11.14 -11.49 37.05
N HIS A 274 -10.37 -11.98 36.08
CA HIS A 274 -9.19 -12.83 36.32
C HIS A 274 -7.96 -12.35 35.53
N GLU A 275 -7.31 -11.29 36.03
CA GLU A 275 -6.14 -10.67 35.38
C GLU A 275 -4.84 -11.54 35.43
N ASN A 276 -4.88 -12.71 36.09
CA ASN A 276 -3.72 -13.59 36.28
C ASN A 276 -3.85 -14.99 35.62
N GLU A 277 -4.85 -15.22 34.76
CA GLU A 277 -4.98 -16.48 33.99
C GLU A 277 -4.61 -16.29 32.50
N PRO A 278 -3.99 -17.30 31.86
CA PRO A 278 -3.71 -17.26 30.43
C PRO A 278 -5.02 -17.21 29.61
N PRO A 279 -5.05 -16.44 28.50
CA PRO A 279 -6.25 -16.24 27.71
C PRO A 279 -6.77 -17.56 27.13
N LYS A 280 -8.10 -17.74 27.15
CA LYS A 280 -8.77 -18.94 26.63
C LYS A 280 -9.31 -18.70 25.22
N ARG A 281 -9.26 -19.74 24.39
CA ARG A 281 -9.72 -19.77 22.99
C ARG A 281 -11.25 -19.86 22.97
N GLU A 282 -11.94 -18.83 22.49
CA GLU A 282 -13.39 -18.85 22.29
C GLU A 282 -13.76 -18.47 20.85
N LYS A 283 -14.73 -19.19 20.27
CA LYS A 283 -15.34 -18.87 18.97
C LYS A 283 -16.35 -17.75 19.18
N VAL A 284 -16.11 -16.58 18.60
CA VAL A 284 -17.04 -15.45 18.63
C VAL A 284 -17.23 -14.90 17.22
N GLU A 285 -18.49 -14.72 16.83
CA GLU A 285 -18.89 -14.08 15.58
C GLU A 285 -19.00 -12.56 15.80
N VAL A 286 -18.21 -11.76 15.06
CA VAL A 286 -18.17 -10.30 15.23
C VAL A 286 -19.00 -9.62 14.16
N ILE A 287 -20.16 -9.09 14.56
CA ILE A 287 -21.00 -8.23 13.71
C ILE A 287 -20.43 -6.81 13.78
N HIS A 288 -19.92 -6.31 12.64
CA HIS A 288 -19.51 -4.92 12.49
C HIS A 288 -20.77 -4.04 12.34
N ARG A 289 -20.91 -3.01 13.17
CA ARG A 289 -21.83 -1.89 12.95
C ARG A 289 -21.01 -0.64 12.66
N THR A 290 -21.16 -0.09 11.47
CA THR A 290 -20.62 1.20 11.04
C THR A 290 -21.78 2.11 10.67
N ASP A 291 -21.61 3.41 10.91
CA ASP A 291 -22.57 4.45 10.50
C ASP A 291 -22.77 4.46 8.97
N GLU A 292 -23.94 4.95 8.53
CA GLU A 292 -24.59 4.69 7.22
C GLU A 292 -23.86 5.14 5.93
N ASP A 293 -22.60 5.60 5.99
CA ASP A 293 -21.88 6.16 4.82
C ASP A 293 -20.68 5.33 4.30
N GLU A 294 -20.33 4.21 4.93
CA GLU A 294 -19.27 3.31 4.46
C GLU A 294 -19.76 1.87 4.30
N ASP A 295 -19.74 1.37 3.05
CA ASP A 295 -20.12 -0.01 2.72
C ASP A 295 -19.20 -1.02 3.45
N PRO A 296 -19.74 -1.79 4.43
CA PRO A 296 -18.97 -2.75 5.21
C PRO A 296 -18.30 -3.83 4.36
N GLY A 297 -18.81 -4.09 3.15
CA GLY A 297 -18.21 -5.01 2.19
C GLY A 297 -16.80 -4.55 1.78
N ILE A 298 -16.63 -3.27 1.46
CA ILE A 298 -15.39 -2.73 0.89
C ILE A 298 -14.19 -2.91 1.83
N LEU A 299 -14.38 -2.70 3.15
CA LEU A 299 -13.31 -2.84 4.16
C LEU A 299 -12.83 -4.29 4.32
N ALA A 300 -13.75 -5.25 4.40
CA ALA A 300 -13.41 -6.67 4.52
C ALA A 300 -12.71 -7.19 3.27
N HIS A 301 -13.11 -6.70 2.09
CA HIS A 301 -12.53 -7.05 0.80
C HIS A 301 -11.14 -6.43 0.62
N ALA A 302 -10.99 -5.14 0.93
CA ALA A 302 -9.69 -4.47 0.94
C ALA A 302 -8.69 -5.15 1.89
N ALA A 303 -9.15 -5.69 3.03
CA ALA A 303 -8.32 -6.46 3.95
C ALA A 303 -7.86 -7.81 3.39
N ALA A 304 -8.74 -8.54 2.71
CA ALA A 304 -8.38 -9.76 2.00
C ALA A 304 -7.42 -9.48 0.83
N THR A 305 -7.68 -8.41 0.09
CA THR A 305 -6.83 -7.95 -1.02
C THR A 305 -5.46 -7.49 -0.56
N ALA A 306 -5.36 -6.68 0.49
CA ALA A 306 -4.09 -6.27 1.08
C ALA A 306 -3.30 -7.49 1.60
N ARG A 307 -3.99 -8.45 2.23
CA ARG A 307 -3.36 -9.73 2.61
C ARG A 307 -2.82 -10.47 1.40
N ASN A 308 -3.59 -10.61 0.32
CA ASN A 308 -3.16 -11.34 -0.88
C ASN A 308 -2.03 -10.62 -1.64
N ALA A 309 -2.11 -9.30 -1.79
CA ALA A 309 -1.07 -8.49 -2.43
C ALA A 309 0.28 -8.57 -1.69
N ILE A 310 0.25 -8.80 -0.38
CA ILE A 310 1.45 -9.04 0.43
C ILE A 310 1.84 -10.53 0.40
N ARG A 311 0.88 -11.47 0.34
CA ARG A 311 1.10 -12.90 0.59
C ARG A 311 1.51 -13.74 -0.62
N CYS A 312 1.37 -13.26 -1.84
CA CYS A 312 1.53 -14.10 -3.03
C CYS A 312 2.98 -14.53 -3.26
N ALA A 313 3.48 -15.50 -2.51
CA ALA A 313 4.62 -16.32 -2.90
C ALA A 313 4.63 -17.64 -2.14
N ARG A 314 4.24 -18.70 -2.86
CA ARG A 314 4.72 -20.07 -2.65
C ARG A 314 4.64 -20.80 -3.98
N HIS A 315 5.78 -20.98 -4.63
CA HIS A 315 6.31 -22.30 -5.02
C HIS A 315 7.52 -22.16 -5.96
N ALA A 316 8.70 -22.54 -5.46
CA ALA A 316 9.80 -22.98 -6.29
C ALA A 316 10.57 -24.07 -5.52
N ASP A 317 9.99 -25.27 -5.40
CA ASP A 317 10.80 -26.50 -5.33
C ASP A 317 9.93 -27.76 -5.49
N ALA A 318 9.77 -28.22 -6.74
CA ALA A 318 9.42 -29.61 -7.07
C ALA A 318 9.58 -29.89 -8.56
N SER A 319 10.74 -29.60 -9.17
CA SER A 319 11.08 -30.09 -10.52
C SER A 319 12.59 -30.09 -10.76
N SER A 320 13.35 -30.85 -9.97
CA SER A 320 14.76 -31.17 -10.30
C SER A 320 15.22 -32.57 -9.86
N LYS A 321 14.29 -33.48 -9.52
CA LYS A 321 14.64 -34.87 -9.16
C LYS A 321 13.80 -35.93 -9.86
N ILE A 322 13.71 -35.88 -11.20
CA ILE A 322 13.52 -37.11 -12.00
C ILE A 322 14.33 -36.92 -13.28
N GLY A 323 15.56 -37.43 -13.30
CA GLY A 323 16.38 -37.33 -14.49
C GLY A 323 17.86 -37.64 -14.30
N ASN A 324 18.23 -38.66 -13.52
CA ASN A 324 19.43 -39.45 -13.84
C ASN A 324 19.55 -40.74 -13.00
N SER A 325 19.12 -41.88 -13.55
CA SER A 325 19.75 -43.17 -13.29
C SER A 325 19.29 -44.20 -14.33
N GLY A 326 19.89 -44.10 -15.51
CA GLY A 326 19.86 -45.14 -16.54
C GLY A 326 21.28 -45.38 -17.02
N LYS A 327 22.01 -46.23 -16.30
CA LYS A 327 23.13 -47.03 -16.82
C LYS A 327 22.77 -48.48 -16.59
#